data_AF-A0A2V6UG61-F1
#
_entry.id   AF-A0A2V6UG61-F1
#
_cell.length_a   1.000
_cell.length_b   1.000
_cell.length_c   1.000
_cell.angle_alpha   90.00
_cell.angle_beta   90.00
_cell.angle_gamma   90.00
#
_symmetry.space_group_name_H-M   'P 1'
#
loop_
_entity.id
_entity.type
_entity.pdbx_description
1 polymer ?
#
loop_
_entity_poly.entity_id
_entity_poly.type
_entity_poly.pdbx_seq_one_letter_code
_entity_poly.pdbx_strand_id
1 'polypeptide(L)'
;MPHPSEPPVRYLFIVARNRPDMLEQVKERLRGDNRIEVIADRRYGERRRSAVSREPDRRGADRRRPTTARDDLSVYPTLVAQKHVESYAELQQKVVAAARESRQLREENDRLRAELSRLKDQLEALLSADAAFKADALAQLTQAEDAVVTLMARFRALTSE
;
A
#
# COMPACT_ATOMS: atom_id res chain seq x y z
N MET A 1 35.34 -21.89 -14.36
CA MET A 1 33.97 -21.88 -14.88
C MET A 1 33.02 -22.01 -13.69
N PRO A 2 32.24 -20.99 -13.31
CA PRO A 2 31.31 -21.11 -12.19
C PRO A 2 30.06 -21.91 -12.62
N HIS A 3 29.62 -22.83 -11.76
CA HIS A 3 28.48 -23.72 -11.98
C HIS A 3 27.13 -22.98 -11.94
N PRO A 4 26.15 -23.34 -12.80
CA PRO A 4 24.91 -22.58 -13.00
C PRO A 4 23.79 -22.83 -11.96
N SER A 5 24.06 -23.50 -10.83
CA SER A 5 23.00 -24.00 -9.94
C SER A 5 23.00 -23.42 -8.51
N GLU A 6 24.00 -22.63 -8.12
CA GLU A 6 24.00 -21.98 -6.81
C GLU A 6 23.81 -20.47 -6.97
N PRO A 7 22.87 -19.83 -6.25
CA PRO A 7 22.80 -18.38 -6.21
C PRO A 7 24.18 -17.84 -5.79
N PRO A 8 24.73 -16.82 -6.47
CA PRO A 8 25.98 -16.22 -6.04
C PRO A 8 25.75 -15.60 -4.67
N VAL A 9 26.12 -16.31 -3.61
CA VAL A 9 26.11 -15.80 -2.25
C VAL A 9 26.94 -14.52 -2.27
N ARG A 10 26.30 -13.39 -2.01
CA ARG A 10 27.02 -12.14 -1.80
C ARG A 10 27.30 -12.01 -0.31
N TYR A 11 28.45 -11.47 0.05
CA TYR A 11 28.80 -11.10 1.40
C TYR A 11 28.87 -9.59 1.48
N LEU A 12 28.40 -9.04 2.60
CA LEU A 12 28.55 -7.65 2.93
C LEU A 12 29.64 -7.54 3.99
N PHE A 13 30.73 -6.87 3.65
CA PHE A 13 31.81 -6.55 4.58
C PHE A 13 31.59 -5.13 5.10
N ILE A 14 31.17 -5.02 6.35
CA ILE A 14 30.82 -3.76 7.00
C ILE A 14 31.99 -3.32 7.87
N VAL A 15 32.52 -2.13 7.61
CA VAL A 15 33.62 -1.53 8.38
C VAL A 15 33.09 -0.45 9.31
N ALA A 16 33.64 -0.37 10.52
CA ALA A 16 33.29 0.67 11.48
C ALA A 16 33.55 2.08 10.92
N ARG A 17 32.63 3.02 11.18
CA ARG A 17 32.66 4.39 10.64
C ARG A 17 33.91 5.19 11.05
N ASN A 18 34.44 4.93 12.24
CA ASN A 18 35.61 5.64 12.80
C ASN A 18 36.95 5.14 12.23
N ARG A 19 36.94 4.22 11.25
CA ARG A 19 38.12 3.65 10.61
C ARG A 19 38.06 3.77 9.07
N PRO A 20 38.10 5.00 8.52
CA PRO A 20 38.08 5.21 7.07
C PRO A 20 39.34 4.65 6.37
N ASP A 21 40.46 4.62 7.08
CA ASP A 21 41.70 3.96 6.68
C ASP A 21 41.49 2.47 6.39
N MET A 22 40.80 1.76 7.29
CA MET A 22 40.48 0.34 7.11
C MET A 22 39.49 0.14 5.97
N LEU A 23 38.51 1.03 5.79
CA LEU A 23 37.55 0.95 4.69
C LEU A 23 38.26 0.95 3.34
N GLU A 24 39.19 1.88 3.13
CA GLU A 24 39.92 1.99 1.87
C GLU A 24 40.89 0.82 1.68
N GLN A 25 41.56 0.36 2.74
CA GLN A 25 42.42 -0.82 2.68
C GLN A 25 41.64 -2.09 2.29
N VAL A 26 40.46 -2.30 2.87
CA VAL A 26 39.63 -3.47 2.58
C VAL A 26 39.04 -3.39 1.17
N LYS A 27 38.60 -2.20 0.73
CA LYS A 27 38.14 -1.99 -0.66
C LYS A 27 39.23 -2.29 -1.68
N GLU A 28 40.47 -1.89 -1.42
CA GLU A 28 41.61 -2.19 -2.29
C GLU A 28 41.90 -3.69 -2.29
N ARG A 29 41.95 -4.31 -1.11
CA ARG A 29 42.31 -5.73 -0.97
C ARG A 29 41.26 -6.69 -1.55
N LEU A 30 39.98 -6.31 -1.48
CA LEU A 30 38.86 -7.10 -2.00
C LEU A 30 38.39 -6.62 -3.38
N ARG A 31 39.15 -5.73 -4.01
CA ARG A 31 38.87 -5.27 -5.36
C ARG A 31 38.88 -6.46 -6.33
N GLY A 32 37.76 -6.66 -7.03
CA GLY A 32 37.60 -7.70 -8.05
C GLY A 32 36.85 -8.95 -7.59
N ASP A 33 36.56 -9.14 -6.30
CA ASP A 33 35.62 -10.19 -5.88
C ASP A 33 34.17 -9.67 -5.90
N ASN A 34 33.47 -9.95 -6.99
CA ASN A 34 32.07 -9.53 -7.19
C ASN A 34 31.09 -10.18 -6.19
N ARG A 35 31.56 -11.13 -5.37
CA ARG A 35 30.77 -11.72 -4.30
C ARG A 35 30.83 -10.89 -3.03
N ILE A 36 31.77 -9.95 -2.86
CA ILE A 36 31.92 -9.19 -1.62
C ILE A 36 31.68 -7.70 -1.86
N GLU A 37 30.68 -7.16 -1.18
CA GLU A 37 30.36 -5.74 -1.17
C GLU A 37 30.91 -5.12 0.12
N VAL A 38 31.85 -4.18 0.00
CA VAL A 38 32.46 -3.51 1.15
C VAL A 38 31.76 -2.17 1.40
N ILE A 39 31.18 -1.99 2.59
CA ILE A 39 30.50 -0.76 2.99
C ILE A 39 31.01 -0.27 4.35
N ALA A 40 30.90 1.04 4.59
CA ALA A 40 31.03 1.58 5.93
C ALA A 40 29.70 1.44 6.69
N ASP A 41 29.78 1.23 8.00
CA ASP A 41 28.62 1.28 8.86
C ASP A 41 27.99 2.67 8.88
N ARG A 42 26.67 2.68 8.70
CA ARG A 42 25.83 3.87 8.67
C ARG A 42 24.79 3.89 9.79
N ARG A 43 24.89 3.00 10.80
CA ARG A 43 23.88 2.84 11.87
C ARG A 43 23.73 4.02 12.83
N TYR A 44 24.44 5.12 12.60
CA TYR A 44 24.06 6.44 13.12
C TYR A 44 23.75 7.40 11.97
N GLY A 45 22.52 7.30 11.47
CA GLY A 45 21.98 8.32 10.59
C GLY A 45 21.83 9.63 11.36
N GLU A 46 22.42 10.69 10.80
CA GLU A 46 22.11 12.09 11.08
C GLU A 46 20.65 12.43 10.75
N ARG A 47 19.65 11.73 11.31
CA ARG A 47 18.29 12.29 11.33
C ARG A 47 18.21 13.33 12.43
N ARG A 48 18.59 14.53 12.00
CA ARG A 48 18.32 15.85 12.57
C ARG A 48 19.28 16.26 13.69
N ARG A 49 20.34 16.97 13.28
CA ARG A 49 20.75 18.20 13.98
C ARG A 49 19.58 19.20 13.94
N SER A 50 18.49 18.90 14.64
CA SER A 50 17.48 19.90 14.99
C SER A 50 17.82 20.35 16.41
N ALA A 51 18.09 21.63 16.57
CA ALA A 51 18.46 22.31 17.81
C ALA A 51 17.33 22.35 18.87
N VAL A 52 16.55 21.27 18.99
CA VAL A 52 15.44 21.17 19.95
C VAL A 52 15.70 19.95 20.81
N SER A 53 16.01 20.19 22.08
CA SER A 53 16.00 19.18 23.14
C SER A 53 14.60 18.55 23.20
N ARG A 54 14.46 17.34 22.66
CA ARG A 54 13.31 16.49 22.95
C ARG A 54 13.71 15.50 24.01
N GLU A 55 12.90 15.42 25.07
CA GLU A 55 13.05 14.41 26.11
C GLU A 55 13.20 13.01 25.50
N PRO A 56 14.12 12.19 26.04
CA PRO A 56 14.37 10.87 25.50
C PRO A 56 13.13 9.99 25.64
N ASP A 57 12.46 9.72 24.53
CA ASP A 57 11.41 8.70 24.43
C ASP A 57 12.00 7.31 24.79
N ARG A 58 11.67 6.84 25.99
CA ARG A 58 12.24 5.63 26.62
C ARG A 58 11.81 4.31 25.98
N ARG A 59 11.03 4.30 24.90
CA ARG A 59 10.49 3.05 24.30
C ARG A 59 10.99 2.69 22.89
N GLY A 60 11.97 3.42 22.35
CA GLY A 60 12.51 3.17 21.00
C GLY A 60 13.96 2.67 20.91
N ALA A 61 14.71 2.69 22.01
CA ALA A 61 16.17 2.55 21.99
C ALA A 61 16.68 1.11 21.82
N ASP A 62 15.87 0.10 22.13
CA ASP A 62 16.37 -1.26 22.37
C ASP A 62 16.48 -2.13 21.10
N ARG A 63 15.77 -1.78 20.02
CA ARG A 63 15.78 -2.59 18.77
C ARG A 63 17.00 -2.37 17.87
N ARG A 64 17.96 -1.53 18.28
CA ARG A 64 19.10 -1.12 17.45
C ARG A 64 20.47 -1.35 18.08
N ARG A 65 20.50 -1.91 19.29
CA ARG A 65 21.76 -2.35 19.89
C ARG A 65 22.25 -3.62 19.20
N PRO A 66 23.57 -3.78 19.00
CA PRO A 66 24.15 -5.07 18.64
C PRO A 66 23.60 -6.14 19.59
N THR A 67 22.97 -7.18 19.03
CA THR A 67 22.39 -8.27 19.82
C THR A 67 23.47 -9.08 20.53
N THR A 68 24.71 -9.03 20.00
CA THR A 68 25.89 -9.67 20.56
C THR A 68 27.10 -8.74 20.50
N ALA A 69 28.08 -8.97 21.38
CA ALA A 69 29.34 -8.23 21.37
C ALA A 69 30.13 -8.39 20.05
N ARG A 70 29.90 -9.50 19.31
CA ARG A 70 30.53 -9.75 18.00
C ARG A 70 29.96 -8.88 16.89
N ASP A 71 28.73 -8.40 17.07
CA ASP A 71 28.08 -7.52 16.10
C ASP A 71 28.34 -6.03 16.38
N ASP A 72 29.06 -5.74 17.47
CA ASP A 72 29.35 -4.39 17.91
C ASP A 72 30.58 -3.86 17.19
N LEU A 73 30.35 -2.96 16.23
CA LEU A 73 31.41 -2.31 15.46
C LEU A 73 32.28 -1.34 16.27
N SER A 74 31.89 -1.03 17.52
CA SER A 74 32.76 -0.33 18.46
C SER A 74 33.81 -1.25 19.10
N VAL A 75 33.52 -2.56 19.19
CA VAL A 75 34.40 -3.60 19.74
C VAL A 75 35.19 -4.29 18.63
N TYR A 76 34.50 -4.71 17.56
CA TYR A 76 35.12 -5.35 16.40
C TYR A 76 34.94 -4.46 15.17
N PRO A 77 36.00 -3.83 14.64
CA PRO A 77 35.88 -2.79 13.62
C PRO A 77 35.38 -3.30 12.25
N THR A 78 35.11 -4.59 12.10
CA THR A 78 34.65 -5.23 10.87
C THR A 78 33.61 -6.29 11.16
N LEU A 79 32.58 -6.37 10.31
CA LEU A 79 31.52 -7.39 10.38
C LEU A 79 31.25 -7.95 8.99
N VAL A 80 31.06 -9.28 8.89
CA VAL A 80 30.72 -9.95 7.63
C VAL A 80 29.31 -10.52 7.74
N ALA A 81 28.43 -10.11 6.84
CA ALA A 81 27.06 -10.62 6.76
C ALA A 81 26.82 -11.32 5.41
N GLN A 82 26.14 -12.45 5.42
CA GLN A 82 25.72 -13.11 4.19
C GLN A 82 24.51 -12.37 3.62
N LYS A 83 24.66 -11.80 2.43
CA LYS A 83 23.61 -11.22 1.60
C LYS A 83 23.11 -12.32 0.66
N HIS A 84 22.00 -12.94 1.03
CA HIS A 84 21.30 -13.83 0.11
C HIS A 84 20.89 -13.03 -1.13
N VAL A 85 21.30 -13.53 -2.30
CA VAL A 85 20.85 -13.04 -3.61
C VAL A 85 20.03 -14.16 -4.19
N GLU A 86 18.81 -13.84 -4.60
CA GLU A 86 17.90 -14.82 -5.20
C GLU A 86 18.54 -15.41 -6.45
N SER A 87 18.46 -16.72 -6.59
CA SER A 87 18.91 -17.41 -7.80
C SER A 87 18.03 -16.97 -8.98
N TYR A 88 18.58 -17.06 -10.20
CA TYR A 88 17.79 -16.80 -11.40
C TYR A 88 16.53 -17.69 -11.48
N ALA A 89 16.62 -18.95 -11.03
CA ALA A 89 15.47 -19.86 -10.97
C ALA A 89 14.39 -19.40 -9.97
N GLU A 90 14.80 -18.89 -8.81
CA GLU A 90 13.88 -18.36 -7.79
C GLU A 90 13.20 -17.07 -8.29
N LEU A 91 13.97 -16.18 -8.94
CA LEU A 91 13.45 -14.99 -9.60
C LEU A 91 12.45 -15.35 -10.70
N GLN A 92 12.75 -16.35 -11.52
CA GLN A 92 11.82 -16.85 -12.54
C GLN A 92 10.52 -17.37 -11.92
N GLN A 93 10.61 -18.16 -10.84
CA GLN A 93 9.43 -18.63 -10.12
C GLN A 93 8.59 -17.47 -9.56
N LYS A 94 9.23 -16.46 -8.97
CA LYS A 94 8.54 -15.26 -8.47
C LYS A 94 7.87 -14.46 -9.57
N VAL A 95 8.52 -14.30 -10.72
CA VAL A 95 7.93 -13.61 -11.88
C VAL A 95 6.69 -14.37 -12.37
N VAL A 96 6.75 -15.71 -12.46
CA VAL A 96 5.59 -16.53 -12.84
C VAL A 96 4.45 -16.42 -11.82
N ALA A 97 4.77 -16.49 -10.52
CA ALA A 97 3.79 -16.34 -9.44
C ALA A 97 3.13 -14.95 -9.46
N ALA A 98 3.93 -13.89 -9.57
CA ALA A 98 3.45 -12.51 -9.66
C ALA A 98 2.61 -12.28 -10.93
N ALA A 99 2.97 -12.89 -12.06
CA ALA A 99 2.18 -12.81 -13.28
C ALA A 99 0.81 -13.49 -13.13
N ARG A 100 0.76 -14.62 -12.41
CA ARG A 100 -0.50 -15.30 -12.08
C ARG A 100 -1.37 -14.45 -11.15
N GLU A 101 -0.79 -13.89 -10.09
CA GLU A 101 -1.48 -13.01 -9.16
C GLU A 101 -2.02 -11.76 -9.87
N SER A 102 -1.20 -11.13 -10.72
CA SER A 102 -1.64 -9.97 -11.52
C SER A 102 -2.81 -10.30 -12.44
N ARG A 103 -2.82 -11.50 -13.03
CA ARG A 103 -3.95 -11.95 -13.85
C ARG A 103 -5.21 -12.12 -13.01
N GLN A 104 -5.12 -12.78 -11.86
CA GLN A 104 -6.25 -12.97 -10.96
C GLN A 104 -6.85 -11.64 -10.49
N LEU A 105 -6.00 -10.69 -10.07
CA LEU A 105 -6.44 -9.37 -9.66
C LEU A 105 -7.13 -8.59 -10.78
N ARG A 106 -6.67 -8.74 -12.04
CA ARG A 106 -7.34 -8.11 -13.19
C ARG A 106 -8.70 -8.73 -13.46
N GLU A 107 -8.80 -10.05 -13.45
CA GLU A 107 -10.08 -10.76 -13.61
C GLU A 107 -11.08 -10.37 -12.52
N GLU A 108 -10.62 -10.25 -11.26
CA GLU A 108 -11.45 -9.77 -10.17
C GLU A 108 -11.85 -8.30 -10.34
N ASN A 109 -10.93 -7.44 -10.78
CA ASN A 109 -11.25 -6.03 -11.04
C ASN A 109 -12.30 -5.89 -12.15
N ASP A 110 -12.20 -6.68 -13.21
CA ASP A 110 -13.16 -6.68 -14.31
C ASP A 110 -14.54 -7.16 -13.85
N ARG A 111 -14.59 -8.20 -13.00
CA ARG A 111 -15.85 -8.67 -12.37
C ARG A 111 -16.49 -7.59 -11.51
N LEU A 112 -15.71 -6.97 -10.61
CA LEU A 112 -16.22 -5.92 -9.72
C LEU A 112 -16.70 -4.70 -10.51
N ARG A 113 -16.04 -4.33 -11.60
CA ARG A 113 -16.50 -3.25 -12.49
C ARG A 113 -17.84 -3.60 -13.15
N ALA A 114 -18.00 -4.83 -13.62
CA ALA A 114 -19.27 -5.28 -14.19
C ALA A 114 -20.39 -5.26 -13.16
N GLU A 115 -20.11 -5.70 -11.92
CA GLU A 115 -21.06 -5.65 -10.81
C GLU A 115 -21.44 -4.22 -10.43
N LEU A 116 -20.46 -3.31 -10.34
CA LEU A 116 -20.71 -1.89 -10.08
C LEU A 116 -21.56 -1.25 -11.18
N SER A 117 -21.30 -1.56 -12.45
CA SER A 117 -22.13 -1.08 -13.56
C SER A 117 -23.57 -1.56 -13.40
N ARG A 118 -23.75 -2.86 -13.15
CA ARG A 118 -25.08 -3.44 -12.94
C ARG A 118 -25.83 -2.79 -11.78
N LEU A 119 -25.18 -2.62 -10.64
CA LEU A 119 -25.80 -2.02 -9.45
C LEU A 119 -26.16 -0.55 -9.71
N LYS A 120 -25.32 0.17 -10.44
CA LYS A 120 -25.61 1.55 -10.86
C LYS A 120 -26.83 1.63 -11.76
N ASP A 121 -26.92 0.75 -12.77
CA ASP A 121 -28.08 0.69 -13.68
C ASP A 121 -29.37 0.33 -12.92
N GLN A 122 -29.27 -0.59 -11.95
CA GLN A 122 -30.40 -0.94 -11.07
C GLN A 122 -30.85 0.24 -10.21
N LEU A 123 -29.91 0.99 -9.63
CA LEU A 123 -30.22 2.18 -8.85
C LEU A 123 -30.92 3.24 -9.70
N GLU A 124 -30.43 3.48 -10.91
CA GLU A 124 -31.01 4.46 -11.85
C GLU A 124 -32.43 4.05 -12.27
N ALA A 125 -32.66 2.76 -12.52
CA ALA A 125 -33.99 2.24 -12.81
C ALA A 125 -34.95 2.43 -11.62
N LEU A 126 -34.50 2.16 -10.40
CA LEU A 126 -35.31 2.35 -9.19
C LEU A 126 -35.64 3.83 -8.94
N LEU A 127 -34.67 4.73 -9.13
CA LEU A 127 -34.92 6.17 -9.01
C LEU A 127 -35.93 6.66 -10.06
N SER A 128 -35.83 6.15 -11.29
CA SER A 128 -36.78 6.47 -12.36
C SER A 128 -38.19 5.96 -12.03
N ALA A 129 -38.29 4.74 -11.48
CA ALA A 129 -39.56 4.16 -11.04
C ALA A 129 -40.17 4.94 -9.86
N ASP A 130 -39.36 5.34 -8.87
CA ASP A 130 -39.81 6.17 -7.74
C ASP A 130 -40.27 7.56 -8.20
N ALA A 131 -39.55 8.19 -9.13
CA ALA A 131 -39.96 9.47 -9.71
C ALA A 131 -41.30 9.36 -10.46
N ALA A 132 -41.49 8.30 -11.25
CA ALA A 132 -42.75 8.05 -11.96
C ALA A 132 -43.91 7.80 -10.97
N PHE A 133 -43.67 6.99 -9.93
CA PHE A 133 -44.66 6.74 -8.89
C PHE A 133 -45.07 8.02 -8.16
N LYS A 134 -44.11 8.87 -7.79
CA LYS A 134 -44.38 10.17 -7.16
C LYS A 134 -45.16 11.11 -8.06
N ALA A 135 -44.84 11.15 -9.36
CA ALA A 135 -45.57 11.96 -10.33
C ALA A 135 -47.03 11.52 -10.47
N ASP A 136 -47.29 10.20 -10.54
CA ASP A 136 -48.64 9.65 -10.60
C ASP A 136 -49.44 9.95 -9.32
N ALA A 137 -48.82 9.77 -8.14
CA ALA A 137 -49.44 10.09 -6.87
C ALA A 137 -49.80 11.59 -6.75
N LEU A 138 -48.92 12.49 -7.21
CA LEU A 138 -49.20 13.93 -7.25
C LEU A 138 -50.37 14.24 -8.20
N ALA A 139 -50.40 13.63 -9.39
CA ALA A 139 -51.50 13.82 -10.34
C ALA A 139 -52.85 13.37 -9.76
N GLN A 140 -52.88 12.22 -9.07
CA GLN A 140 -54.08 11.72 -8.40
C GLN A 140 -54.54 12.66 -7.27
N LEU A 141 -53.61 13.20 -6.48
CA LEU A 141 -53.94 14.18 -5.43
C LEU A 141 -54.51 15.47 -6.01
N THR A 142 -53.90 16.03 -7.06
CA THR A 142 -54.44 17.23 -7.73
C THR A 142 -55.84 16.98 -8.30
N GLN A 143 -56.05 15.82 -8.93
CA GLN A 143 -57.39 15.44 -9.44
C GLN A 143 -58.42 15.34 -8.30
N ALA A 144 -58.05 14.78 -7.15
CA ALA A 144 -58.92 14.68 -5.99
C ALA A 144 -59.24 16.06 -5.40
N GLU A 145 -58.26 16.96 -5.31
CA GLU A 145 -58.46 18.35 -4.89
C GLU A 145 -59.46 19.08 -5.80
N ASP A 146 -59.28 19.00 -7.12
CA ASP A 146 -60.19 19.61 -8.10
C ASP A 146 -61.62 19.06 -8.00
N ALA A 147 -61.76 17.75 -7.78
CA ALA A 147 -63.05 17.10 -7.57
C ALA A 147 -63.74 17.60 -6.29
N VAL A 148 -63.00 17.76 -5.19
CA VAL A 148 -63.52 18.32 -3.93
C VAL A 148 -63.93 19.78 -4.10
N VAL A 149 -63.11 20.60 -4.76
CA VAL A 149 -63.44 22.00 -5.06
C VAL A 149 -64.73 22.08 -5.88
N THR A 150 -64.87 21.23 -6.89
CA THR A 150 -66.07 21.15 -7.73
C THR A 150 -67.31 20.75 -6.91
N LEU A 151 -67.18 19.76 -6.03
CA LEU A 151 -68.27 19.33 -5.15
C LEU A 151 -68.69 20.46 -4.20
N MET A 152 -67.73 21.16 -3.59
CA MET A 152 -68.01 22.29 -2.71
C MET A 152 -68.73 23.43 -3.45
N ALA A 153 -68.33 23.74 -4.68
CA ALA A 153 -69.00 24.75 -5.50
C ALA A 153 -70.47 24.37 -5.78
N ARG A 154 -70.74 23.10 -6.14
CA ARG A 154 -72.10 22.58 -6.33
C ARG A 154 -72.93 22.64 -5.05
N PHE A 155 -72.33 22.29 -3.91
CA PHE A 155 -73.03 22.33 -2.62
C PHE A 155 -73.44 23.75 -2.25
N ARG A 156 -72.55 24.74 -2.45
CA ARG A 156 -72.88 26.15 -2.25
C ARG A 156 -74.04 26.60 -3.14
N ALA A 157 -74.04 26.20 -4.42
CA ALA A 157 -75.13 26.55 -5.34
C ALA A 157 -76.49 26.01 -4.86
N LEU A 158 -76.53 24.76 -4.37
CA LEU A 158 -77.75 24.14 -3.85
C LEU A 158 -78.26 24.75 -2.53
N THR A 159 -77.38 25.28 -1.70
CA THR A 159 -77.76 25.93 -0.43
C THR A 159 -78.05 27.43 -0.57
N SER A 160 -77.93 27.99 -1.79
CA SER A 160 -78.20 29.40 -2.10
C SER A 160 -79.61 29.65 -2.64
N GLU A 161 -80.41 28.59 -2.85
CA GLU A 161 -81.86 28.62 -3.10
C GLU A 161 -82.64 28.52 -1.78
#